data_AF-A0A1V5HK13-F1
#
_entry.id   AF-A0A1V5HK13-F1
#
_cell.length_a   1.000
_cell.length_b   1.000
_cell.length_c   1.000
_cell.angle_alpha   90.00
_cell.angle_beta   90.00
_cell.angle_gamma   90.00
#
_symmetry.space_group_name_H-M   'P 1'
#
loop_
_entity.id
_entity.type
_entity.pdbx_description
1 polymer ?
#
loop_
_entity_poly.entity_id
_entity_poly.type
_entity_poly.pdbx_seq_one_letter_code
_entity_poly.pdbx_strand_id
1 'polypeptide(L)' 'MTVGLKIKLLRTEKGLTQAELCDLTGLSSSTIVYLENDRKKAQVETLIRLNNVLTNGDEKVLLELIELNERK' A
#
# COMPACT_ATOMS: atom_id res chain seq x y z
N MET A 1 -0.80 -14.37 -1.69
CA MET A 1 -0.72 -12.96 -2.11
C MET A 1 0.24 -12.25 -1.18
N THR A 2 1.04 -11.32 -1.69
CA THR A 2 1.98 -10.50 -0.89
C THR A 2 1.34 -9.15 -0.53
N VAL A 3 1.94 -8.42 0.42
CA VAL A 3 1.51 -7.05 0.73
C VAL A 3 1.64 -6.13 -0.49
N GLY A 4 2.70 -6.28 -1.29
CA GLY A 4 2.90 -5.49 -2.50
C GLY A 4 1.81 -5.71 -3.55
N LEU A 5 1.46 -6.97 -3.78
CA LEU A 5 0.36 -7.31 -4.69
C LEU A 5 -0.99 -6.80 -4.19
N LYS A 6 -1.26 -6.87 -2.89
CA LYS A 6 -2.51 -6.33 -2.31
C LYS A 6 -2.62 -4.82 -2.50
N ILE A 7 -1.55 -4.07 -2.23
CA ILE A 7 -1.49 -2.61 -2.45
C ILE A 7 -1.76 -2.30 -3.93
N LYS A 8 -1.10 -3.03 -4.84
CA LYS A 8 -1.28 -2.84 -6.28
C LYS A 8 -2.72 -3.09 -6.72
N LEU A 9 -3.35 -4.17 -6.22
CA LEU A 9 -4.75 -4.50 -6.52
C LEU A 9 -5.69 -3.37 -6.08
N LEU A 10 -5.61 -2.96 -4.81
CA LEU A 10 -6.44 -1.88 -4.27
C LEU A 10 -6.24 -0.56 -5.04
N ARG A 11 -5.00 -0.23 -5.42
CA ARG A 11 -4.70 0.95 -6.24
C ARG A 11 -5.40 0.87 -7.60
N THR A 12 -5.29 -0.27 -8.28
CA THR A 12 -5.90 -0.45 -9.60
C THR A 12 -7.43 -0.52 -9.56
N GLU A 13 -8.02 -1.07 -8.50
CA GLU A 13 -9.48 -1.06 -8.28
C GLU A 13 -10.02 0.36 -8.10
N LYS A 14 -9.22 1.26 -7.52
CA LYS A 14 -9.51 2.71 -7.47
C LYS A 14 -9.21 3.47 -8.75
N GLY A 15 -8.68 2.82 -9.78
CA GLY A 15 -8.32 3.45 -11.05
C GLY A 15 -7.12 4.40 -10.97
N LEU A 16 -6.29 4.29 -9.91
CA LEU A 16 -5.16 5.19 -9.69
C LEU A 16 -3.89 4.68 -10.39
N THR A 17 -3.11 5.58 -10.96
CA THR A 17 -1.72 5.37 -11.33
C THR A 17 -0.83 5.35 -10.07
N GLN A 18 0.41 4.84 -10.21
CA GLN A 18 1.38 4.91 -9.11
C GLN A 18 1.73 6.36 -8.74
N ALA A 19 1.76 7.28 -9.72
CA ALA A 19 2.03 8.69 -9.50
C ALA A 19 0.92 9.36 -8.66
N GLU A 20 -0.35 9.14 -9.04
CA GLU A 20 -1.48 9.67 -8.26
C GLU A 20 -1.51 9.10 -6.84
N LEU A 21 -1.15 7.83 -6.65
CA LEU A 21 -1.02 7.28 -5.30
C LEU A 21 0.09 7.96 -4.49
N CYS A 22 1.21 8.33 -5.13
CA CYS A 22 2.28 9.09 -4.47
C CYS A 22 1.75 10.45 -3.99
N ASP A 23 1.06 11.17 -4.87
CA ASP A 23 0.52 12.49 -4.58
C ASP A 23 -0.49 12.45 -3.43
N LEU A 24 -1.37 11.45 -3.40
CA LEU A 24 -2.39 11.27 -2.37
C LEU A 24 -1.83 10.82 -1.01
N THR A 25 -0.75 10.03 -1.02
CA THR A 25 -0.16 9.47 0.22
C THR A 25 1.02 10.30 0.77
N GLY A 26 1.55 11.23 -0.04
CA GLY A 26 2.80 11.93 0.22
C GLY A 26 4.02 11.01 0.27
N LEU A 27 3.94 9.80 -0.31
CA LEU A 27 5.05 8.86 -0.39
C LEU A 27 5.83 9.08 -1.69
N SER A 28 7.13 8.78 -1.65
CA SER A 28 7.96 8.84 -2.87
C SER A 28 7.58 7.75 -3.88
N SER A 29 7.74 8.04 -5.17
CA SER A 29 7.56 7.09 -6.26
C SER A 29 8.37 5.80 -6.07
N SER A 30 9.63 5.92 -5.65
CA SER A 30 10.48 4.76 -5.34
C SER A 30 9.90 3.89 -4.22
N THR A 31 9.26 4.49 -3.21
CA THR A 31 8.61 3.73 -2.13
C THR A 31 7.44 2.91 -2.66
N ILE A 32 6.53 3.53 -3.43
CA ILE A 32 5.39 2.81 -4.03
C ILE A 32 5.87 1.68 -4.94
N VAL A 33 6.84 1.95 -5.82
CA VAL A 33 7.42 0.93 -6.72
C VAL A 33 8.04 -0.22 -5.93
N TYR A 34 8.84 0.06 -4.91
CA TYR A 34 9.47 -0.98 -4.10
C TYR A 34 8.47 -1.78 -3.28
N LEU A 35 7.38 -1.17 -2.81
CA LEU A 35 6.33 -1.89 -2.11
C LEU A 35 5.59 -2.83 -3.06
N GLU A 36 5.11 -2.34 -4.20
CA GLU A 36 4.34 -3.16 -5.16
C GLU A 36 5.16 -4.27 -5.82
N ASN A 37 6.49 -4.15 -5.84
CA ASN A 37 7.41 -5.18 -6.34
C ASN A 37 8.05 -6.03 -5.23
N ASP A 38 7.50 -5.95 -4.02
CA ASP A 38 7.94 -6.69 -2.85
C ASP A 38 9.43 -6.55 -2.48
N ARG A 39 10.06 -5.41 -2.81
CA ARG A 39 11.49 -5.17 -2.58
C ARG A 39 11.86 -4.77 -1.15
N LYS A 40 10.91 -4.30 -0.34
CA LYS A 40 11.15 -3.83 1.05
C LYS A 40 9.94 -4.10 1.96
N LYS A 41 10.16 -4.36 3.25
CA LYS A 41 9.10 -4.27 4.27
C LYS A 41 8.65 -2.81 4.44
N ALA A 42 7.35 -2.60 4.56
CA ALA A 42 6.78 -1.30 4.88
C ALA A 42 6.92 -1.03 6.38
N GLN A 43 7.06 0.26 6.75
CA GLN A 43 6.76 0.68 8.12
C GLN A 43 5.24 0.70 8.31
N VAL A 44 4.77 0.49 9.55
CA VAL A 44 3.33 0.52 9.86
C VAL A 44 2.70 1.85 9.44
N GLU A 45 3.37 2.99 9.68
CA GLU A 45 2.91 4.31 9.22
C GLU A 45 2.69 4.38 7.70
N THR A 46 3.55 3.73 6.91
CA THR A 46 3.38 3.64 5.46
C THR A 46 2.11 2.87 5.09
N LEU A 47 1.82 1.78 5.80
CA LEU A 47 0.60 0.99 5.59
C LEU A 47 -0.66 1.77 6.00
N ILE A 48 -0.60 2.55 7.08
CA ILE A 48 -1.71 3.43 7.50
C ILE A 48 -2.02 4.47 6.42
N ARG A 49 -1.01 5.17 5.90
CA ARG A 49 -1.16 6.16 4.82
C ARG A 49 -1.79 5.55 3.57
N LEU A 50 -1.31 4.37 3.17
CA LEU A 50 -1.86 3.63 2.04
C LEU A 50 -3.31 3.22 2.30
N ASN A 51 -3.64 2.71 3.48
CA ASN A 51 -5.00 2.31 3.86
C ASN A 51 -5.97 3.49 3.83
N ASN A 52 -5.56 4.65 4.36
CA ASN A 52 -6.39 5.85 4.36
C ASN A 52 -6.76 6.27 2.94
N VAL A 53 -5.82 6.21 1.99
CA VAL A 53 -6.08 6.58 0.59
C VAL A 53 -6.80 5.46 -0.17
N LEU A 54 -6.46 4.20 0.06
CA LEU A 54 -6.93 3.08 -0.75
C LEU A 54 -8.30 2.54 -0.30
N THR A 55 -8.59 2.57 1.00
CA THR A 55 -9.82 1.96 1.56
C THR A 55 -10.58 2.89 2.49
N ASN A 56 -10.20 4.17 2.54
CA ASN A 56 -10.77 5.17 3.45
C ASN A 56 -10.62 4.76 4.93
N GLY A 57 -9.52 4.10 5.28
CA GLY A 57 -9.20 3.76 6.66
C GLY A 57 -9.89 2.48 7.16
N ASP A 58 -10.34 1.58 6.27
CA ASP A 58 -10.95 0.31 6.67
C ASP A 58 -9.99 -0.49 7.59
N GLU A 59 -10.44 -0.76 8.81
CA GLU A 59 -9.65 -1.40 9.86
C GLU A 59 -9.27 -2.85 9.48
N LYS A 60 -10.18 -3.59 8.85
CA LYS A 60 -9.94 -4.98 8.46
C LYS A 60 -8.86 -5.04 7.39
N VAL A 61 -8.91 -4.10 6.43
CA VAL A 61 -7.87 -4.02 5.40
C VAL A 61 -6.53 -3.62 5.99
N LEU A 62 -6.48 -2.70 6.96
CA LEU A 62 -5.24 -2.35 7.64
C LEU A 62 -4.60 -3.54 8.35
N LEU A 63 -5.39 -4.32 9.09
CA LEU A 63 -4.92 -5.53 9.77
C LEU A 63 -4.41 -6.55 8.75
N GLU A 64 -5.12 -6.77 7.64
CA GLU A 64 -4.66 -7.65 6.56
C GLU A 64 -3.33 -7.17 5.98
N LEU A 65 -3.16 -5.87 5.71
CA LEU A 65 -1.91 -5.30 5.20
C LEU A 65 -0.74 -5.49 6.17
N ILE A 66 -0.97 -5.31 7.48
CA ILE A 66 0.04 -5.54 8.52
C ILE A 66 0.43 -7.00 8.57
N GLU A 67 -0.53 -7.94 8.59
CA GLU A 67 -0.25 -9.37 8.60
C GLU A 67 0.54 -9.81 7.36
N LEU A 68 0.16 -9.34 6.17
CA LEU A 68 0.86 -9.64 4.93
C LEU A 68 2.28 -9.06 4.90
N ASN A 69 2.48 -7.90 5.52
CA ASN A 69 3.80 -7.27 5.63
C ASN A 69 4.73 -8.02 6.59
N GLU A 70 4.19 -8.67 7.63
CA GLU A 70 5.01 -9.44 8.58
C GLU A 70 5.45 -10.81 8.06
N ARG A 71 4.66 -11.43 7.19
CA ARG A 71 4.96 -12.74 6.55
C ARG A 71 6.07 -12.68 5.49
N LYS A 72 6.49 -11.46 5.10
CA LYS A 72 7.48 -11.18 4.07
C LYS A 72 8.89 -11.14 4.63
#